data_AF-A0A1E7F6C8-F1
#
_entry.id   AF-A0A1E7F6C8-F1
#
_cell.length_a   1.000
_cell.length_b   1.000
_cell.length_c   1.000
_cell.angle_alpha   90.00
_cell.angle_beta   90.00
_cell.angle_gamma   90.00
#
_symmetry.space_group_name_H-M   'P 1'
#
loop_
_entity.id
_entity.type
_entity.pdbx_description
1 polymer ?
#
loop_
_entity_poly.entity_id
_entity_poly.type
_entity_poly.pdbx_seq_one_letter_code
_entity_poly.pdbx_strand_id
1 'polypeptide(L)'
;MRFTSIICQAAKKNNRRGRGGSISTTNCGGGSSRTIKSLALSVYFKQPDFGMKEYEILSRASAYLLAVDPDPSSSSSSSNGGKKDGPYDHLEKNERDRKVKMHKQGSQYTPAGHPGDQRSLKELGWLEYAPREVRPMVHCVCSSHVLSPYLWKEYYSQDWLNKVRQEHCVYSLEVIDTDEETMKAVSLGKFALNPYPIHHPEGKDIALIHLKQEEGSLKILTEDLGVEILRLRDLDEIYEKEDEVTFEGYVVAETNQADSPTYGNDNEKKNTSSSNKEDDDARVFYPYTESGRLAYHTRDRFYATTPEPLPEGLCGAPVLDTNNMVCGTVEGIVSKDHSNKDIAGSAALMPNYIMAPFIDYAERFMLQKILPKNLFQKAVTAKTTGQIGGGIFQKDAKGNMQPSGSSLTYEEAFDRAVDQLKENHTPEEVDAILNTVQRERKEVLEIMDKEGGELDEVVNKVRERTLQVREMIHEEYRKDVSNNDDPSIVDAEVIER
;
A
#
# COMPACT_ATOMS: atom_id res chain seq x y z
N MET A 1 -9.22 -37.93 -0.82
CA MET A 1 -9.89 -36.69 -1.28
C MET A 1 -9.21 -36.29 -2.57
N ARG A 2 -9.86 -36.46 -3.73
CA ARG A 2 -9.37 -35.87 -4.97
C ARG A 2 -9.64 -34.38 -4.85
N PHE A 3 -8.60 -33.56 -4.76
CA PHE A 3 -8.74 -32.13 -4.85
C PHE A 3 -9.08 -31.79 -6.29
N THR A 4 -10.36 -31.57 -6.55
CA THR A 4 -10.79 -30.84 -7.74
C THR A 4 -10.35 -29.41 -7.51
N SER A 5 -9.20 -29.08 -8.09
CA SER A 5 -8.75 -27.72 -8.34
C SER A 5 -9.88 -26.95 -9.06
N ILE A 6 -9.78 -25.63 -9.14
CA ILE A 6 -10.34 -24.82 -10.25
C ILE A 6 -9.69 -25.22 -11.62
N ILE A 7 -9.19 -26.47 -11.70
CA ILE A 7 -8.37 -27.21 -12.68
C ILE A 7 -7.25 -26.35 -13.29
N CYS A 8 -5.99 -26.63 -12.91
CA CYS A 8 -5.24 -27.66 -13.63
C CYS A 8 -4.52 -28.70 -12.75
N GLN A 9 -3.95 -29.74 -13.37
CA GLN A 9 -2.94 -30.63 -12.80
C GLN A 9 -1.97 -31.13 -13.90
N ALA A 10 -0.79 -30.48 -13.93
CA ALA A 10 0.54 -30.99 -14.27
C ALA A 10 0.84 -31.63 -15.65
N ALA A 11 1.51 -30.87 -16.51
CA ALA A 11 2.30 -31.37 -17.64
C ALA A 11 3.79 -31.49 -17.31
N LYS A 12 4.35 -32.69 -17.53
CA LYS A 12 5.79 -32.99 -17.53
C LYS A 12 6.50 -32.40 -18.77
N LYS A 13 7.68 -31.80 -18.50
CA LYS A 13 8.90 -31.61 -19.33
C LYS A 13 8.86 -30.55 -20.46
N ASN A 14 9.69 -29.52 -20.28
CA ASN A 14 11.00 -29.47 -20.97
C ASN A 14 11.97 -28.52 -20.26
N ASN A 15 12.80 -29.08 -19.38
CA ASN A 15 14.00 -28.41 -18.88
C ASN A 15 15.07 -28.45 -19.97
N ARG A 16 14.86 -27.73 -21.07
CA ARG A 16 15.96 -27.32 -21.95
C ARG A 16 16.59 -26.11 -21.27
N ARG A 17 17.82 -26.29 -20.78
CA ARG A 17 18.74 -25.19 -20.50
C ARG A 17 18.74 -24.26 -21.71
N GLY A 18 18.00 -23.16 -21.62
CA GLY A 18 18.14 -22.03 -22.51
C GLY A 18 19.54 -21.48 -22.32
N ARG A 19 20.45 -21.82 -23.23
CA ARG A 19 21.54 -20.90 -23.56
C ARG A 19 20.87 -19.57 -23.87
N GLY A 20 21.34 -18.48 -23.24
CA GLY A 20 20.86 -17.13 -23.52
C GLY A 20 20.83 -16.90 -25.03
N GLY A 21 19.62 -16.92 -25.60
CA GLY A 21 19.38 -16.41 -26.92
C GLY A 21 19.43 -14.90 -26.79
N SER A 22 20.38 -14.26 -27.46
CA SER A 22 20.33 -12.83 -27.66
C SER A 22 18.98 -12.51 -28.31
N ILE A 23 18.15 -11.73 -27.63
CA ILE A 23 16.94 -11.15 -28.22
C ILE A 23 17.42 -10.34 -29.42
N SER A 24 17.12 -10.84 -30.61
CA SER A 24 17.41 -10.17 -31.87
C SER A 24 16.47 -8.98 -31.97
N THR A 25 16.95 -7.80 -31.61
CA THR A 25 16.29 -6.51 -31.86
C THR A 25 16.33 -6.24 -33.36
N THR A 26 15.46 -6.90 -34.12
CA THR A 26 15.16 -6.50 -35.49
C THR A 26 14.39 -5.20 -35.44
N ASN A 27 15.05 -4.11 -35.87
CA ASN A 27 14.46 -2.80 -36.08
C ASN A 27 13.36 -2.90 -37.15
N CYS A 28 12.13 -3.18 -36.73
CA CYS A 28 10.93 -3.05 -37.55
C CYS A 28 10.56 -1.56 -37.58
N GLY A 29 10.51 -0.97 -38.78
CA GLY A 29 10.39 0.47 -38.97
C GLY A 29 9.07 1.06 -38.49
N GLY A 30 9.16 2.29 -37.96
CA GLY A 30 8.17 3.37 -38.09
C GLY A 30 6.75 3.19 -37.53
N GLY A 31 6.38 2.03 -36.99
CA GLY A 31 5.13 1.87 -36.25
C GLY A 31 5.19 2.64 -34.95
N SER A 32 4.15 3.42 -34.63
CA SER A 32 3.99 3.99 -33.30
C SER A 32 4.03 2.84 -32.29
N SER A 33 5.09 2.75 -31.49
CA SER A 33 5.23 1.73 -30.45
C SER A 33 3.98 1.81 -29.57
N ARG A 34 3.21 0.71 -29.51
CA ARG A 34 2.03 0.64 -28.66
C ARG A 34 2.50 0.69 -27.21
N THR A 35 1.87 1.57 -26.43
CA THR A 35 2.14 1.71 -25.00
C THR A 35 1.24 0.79 -24.22
N ILE A 36 1.82 -0.06 -23.37
CA ILE A 36 1.08 -1.05 -22.56
C ILE A 36 0.91 -0.50 -21.15
N LYS A 37 -0.32 -0.24 -20.70
CA LYS A 37 -0.59 0.36 -19.38
C LYS A 37 -1.00 -0.65 -18.31
N SER A 38 -1.46 -1.81 -18.75
CA SER A 38 -1.95 -2.88 -17.89
C SER A 38 -1.14 -4.15 -18.09
N LEU A 39 -1.10 -4.99 -17.06
CA LEU A 39 -0.36 -6.23 -17.00
C LEU A 39 -1.29 -7.37 -16.58
N ALA A 40 -1.04 -8.57 -17.09
CA ALA A 40 -1.80 -9.75 -16.73
C ALA A 40 -1.24 -10.34 -15.43
N LEU A 41 -2.04 -10.33 -14.36
CA LEU A 41 -1.68 -10.91 -13.07
C LEU A 41 -2.13 -12.36 -13.01
N SER A 42 -1.21 -13.26 -12.65
CA SER A 42 -1.52 -14.65 -12.33
C SER A 42 -1.04 -15.01 -10.93
N VAL A 43 -1.92 -15.63 -10.16
CA VAL A 43 -1.59 -16.25 -8.88
C VAL A 43 -1.57 -17.75 -9.08
N TYR A 44 -0.48 -18.36 -8.66
CA TYR A 44 -0.30 -19.80 -8.67
C TYR A 44 -0.30 -20.30 -7.23
N PHE A 45 -0.80 -21.50 -6.98
CA PHE A 45 -0.73 -22.12 -5.67
C PHE A 45 -0.28 -23.58 -5.72
N LYS A 46 0.35 -24.04 -4.65
CA LYS A 46 0.72 -25.44 -4.49
C LYS A 46 0.54 -25.86 -3.04
N GLN A 47 -0.25 -26.92 -2.82
CA GLN A 47 -0.48 -27.49 -1.50
C GLN A 47 -0.03 -28.97 -1.45
N PRO A 48 1.22 -29.24 -1.05
CA PRO A 48 1.77 -30.60 -1.04
C PRO A 48 0.98 -31.59 -0.16
N ASP A 49 0.40 -31.12 0.94
CA ASP A 49 -0.41 -31.94 1.87
C ASP A 49 -1.65 -32.56 1.21
N PHE A 50 -2.06 -32.01 0.06
CA PHE A 50 -3.17 -32.48 -0.76
C PHE A 50 -2.72 -33.28 -1.98
N GLY A 51 -1.43 -33.62 -2.04
CA GLY A 51 -0.84 -34.39 -3.14
C GLY A 51 -0.55 -33.55 -4.38
N MET A 52 -0.64 -32.22 -4.32
CA MET A 52 -0.29 -31.35 -5.44
C MET A 52 1.21 -31.43 -5.72
N LYS A 53 1.58 -31.85 -6.93
CA LYS A 53 2.98 -31.98 -7.35
C LYS A 53 3.52 -30.70 -7.97
N GLU A 54 2.66 -29.93 -8.62
CA GLU A 54 3.00 -28.74 -9.38
C GLU A 54 2.17 -27.55 -8.90
N TYR A 55 2.54 -26.37 -9.38
CA TYR A 55 1.79 -25.15 -9.12
C TYR A 55 0.62 -25.06 -10.08
N GLU A 56 -0.55 -24.73 -9.55
CA GLU A 56 -1.77 -24.53 -10.32
C GLU A 56 -2.19 -23.08 -10.31
N ILE A 57 -2.94 -22.65 -11.33
CA ILE A 57 -3.52 -21.32 -11.35
C ILE A 57 -4.61 -21.25 -10.30
N LEU A 58 -4.45 -20.33 -9.36
CA LEU A 58 -5.44 -20.02 -8.34
C LEU A 58 -6.42 -18.97 -8.83
N SER A 59 -5.90 -17.91 -9.44
CA SER A 59 -6.67 -16.75 -9.90
C SER A 59 -5.89 -15.95 -10.94
N ARG A 60 -6.63 -15.16 -11.72
CA ARG A 60 -6.13 -14.34 -12.82
C ARG A 60 -6.92 -13.04 -12.90
N ALA A 61 -6.23 -11.92 -13.12
CA ALA A 61 -6.88 -10.64 -13.39
C ALA A 61 -5.91 -9.64 -14.01
N SER A 62 -6.27 -8.36 -13.96
CA SER A 62 -5.46 -7.25 -14.40
C SER A 62 -4.68 -6.63 -13.23
N ALA A 63 -3.56 -6.01 -13.56
CA ALA A 63 -2.76 -5.21 -12.65
C ALA A 63 -2.07 -4.08 -13.43
N TYR A 64 -1.43 -3.14 -12.75
CA TYR A 64 -0.66 -2.09 -13.40
C TYR A 64 0.47 -1.59 -12.50
N LEU A 65 1.43 -0.90 -13.10
CA LEU A 65 2.55 -0.30 -12.37
C LEU A 65 2.22 1.15 -12.04
N LEU A 66 2.27 1.47 -10.75
CA LEU A 66 2.10 2.82 -10.24
C LEU A 66 3.44 3.37 -9.74
N ALA A 67 3.81 4.57 -10.18
CA ALA A 67 5.04 5.22 -9.74
C ALA A 67 5.02 5.55 -8.24
N VAL A 68 6.13 5.30 -7.56
CA VAL A 68 6.36 5.76 -6.16
C VAL A 68 6.80 7.22 -6.13
N ASP A 69 7.69 7.59 -7.06
CA ASP A 69 8.20 8.96 -7.15
C ASP A 69 7.30 9.83 -8.03
N PRO A 70 7.15 11.13 -7.73
CA PRO A 70 6.44 12.07 -8.60
C PRO A 70 7.13 12.20 -9.95
N ASP A 71 6.42 12.77 -10.91
CA ASP A 71 6.97 12.96 -12.24
C ASP A 71 8.12 13.96 -12.21
N PRO A 72 9.34 13.59 -12.64
CA PRO A 72 10.43 14.56 -12.72
C PRO A 72 10.07 15.74 -13.64
N SER A 73 9.16 15.56 -14.61
CA SER A 73 8.72 16.61 -15.55
C SER A 73 7.63 17.55 -15.00
N SER A 74 6.79 17.08 -14.07
CA SER A 74 5.67 17.87 -13.50
C SER A 74 6.11 19.10 -12.71
N SER A 75 7.33 19.09 -12.18
CA SER A 75 7.92 20.20 -11.40
C SER A 75 8.25 21.46 -12.22
N SER A 76 7.92 21.50 -13.51
CA SER A 76 8.25 22.61 -14.41
C SER A 76 7.05 23.32 -15.05
N SER A 77 5.82 22.83 -14.85
CA SER A 77 4.63 23.34 -15.55
C SER A 77 3.86 24.44 -14.82
N SER A 78 4.18 24.76 -13.57
CA SER A 78 3.40 25.73 -12.77
C SER A 78 3.82 27.20 -12.93
N SER A 79 4.84 27.52 -13.75
CA SER A 79 5.12 28.90 -14.13
C SER A 79 4.52 29.19 -15.51
N ASN A 80 3.34 29.83 -15.50
CA ASN A 80 2.71 30.50 -16.62
C ASN A 80 3.68 31.49 -17.32
N GLY A 81 4.51 30.97 -18.22
CA GLY A 81 5.44 31.73 -19.04
C GLY A 81 5.45 31.15 -20.44
N GLY A 82 4.61 31.71 -21.32
CA GLY A 82 4.43 31.23 -22.69
C GLY A 82 5.77 30.99 -23.42
N LYS A 83 5.87 29.83 -24.07
CA LYS A 83 6.98 29.48 -24.97
C LYS A 83 7.10 30.57 -26.04
N LYS A 84 8.17 31.35 -25.97
CA LYS A 84 8.66 32.13 -27.11
C LYS A 84 9.72 31.28 -27.81
N ASP A 85 9.37 30.72 -28.96
CA ASP A 85 10.33 30.11 -29.87
C ASP A 85 11.22 31.22 -30.47
N GLY A 86 12.25 31.60 -29.71
CA GLY A 86 13.23 32.58 -30.10
C GLY A 86 14.38 31.94 -30.89
N PRO A 87 15.02 32.67 -31.83
CA PRO A 87 16.12 32.17 -32.67
C PRO A 87 17.39 31.75 -31.91
N TYR A 88 17.40 31.86 -30.58
CA TYR A 88 18.51 31.53 -29.69
C TYR A 88 18.20 30.37 -28.72
N ASP A 89 17.12 29.61 -28.93
CA ASP A 89 16.74 28.49 -28.06
C ASP A 89 17.85 27.44 -27.88
N HIS A 90 18.69 27.25 -28.92
CA HIS A 90 19.86 26.38 -28.85
C HIS A 90 20.97 26.89 -27.91
N LEU A 91 21.06 28.20 -27.65
CA LEU A 91 22.01 28.80 -26.70
C LEU A 91 21.52 28.62 -25.27
N GLU A 92 20.22 28.83 -25.01
CA GLU A 92 19.63 28.55 -23.70
C GLU A 92 19.66 27.05 -23.35
N LYS A 93 19.46 26.17 -24.34
CA LYS A 93 19.62 24.72 -24.19
C LYS A 93 21.06 24.35 -23.84
N ASN A 94 22.05 24.93 -24.52
CA ASN A 94 23.45 24.74 -24.19
C ASN A 94 23.83 25.30 -22.81
N GLU A 95 23.24 26.43 -22.39
CA GLU A 95 23.49 27.01 -21.07
C GLU A 95 22.84 26.18 -19.95
N ARG A 96 21.64 25.64 -20.18
CA ARG A 96 21.01 24.62 -19.31
C ARG A 96 21.89 23.38 -19.22
N ASP A 97 22.32 22.82 -20.34
CA ASP A 97 23.15 21.61 -20.35
C ASP A 97 24.49 21.81 -19.63
N ARG A 98 25.06 23.02 -19.75
CA ARG A 98 26.29 23.39 -19.04
C ARG A 98 26.05 23.59 -17.54
N LYS A 99 24.93 24.18 -17.14
CA LYS A 99 24.51 24.27 -15.72
C LYS A 99 24.21 22.89 -15.14
N VAL A 100 23.56 22.00 -15.88
CA VAL A 100 23.28 20.60 -15.48
C VAL A 100 24.59 19.82 -15.32
N LYS A 101 25.55 19.98 -16.23
CA LYS A 101 26.89 19.35 -16.11
C LYS A 101 27.69 19.90 -14.94
N MET A 102 27.64 21.21 -14.67
CA MET A 102 28.32 21.81 -13.51
C MET A 102 27.64 21.45 -12.18
N HIS A 103 26.32 21.31 -12.14
CA HIS A 103 25.62 20.78 -10.96
C HIS A 103 25.97 19.31 -10.71
N LYS A 104 25.98 18.45 -11.74
CA LYS A 104 26.37 17.03 -11.60
C LYS A 104 27.76 16.80 -10.99
N GLN A 105 28.66 17.79 -11.04
CA GLN A 105 30.00 17.68 -10.46
C GLN A 105 30.13 18.23 -9.03
N GLY A 106 29.08 18.87 -8.47
CA GLY A 106 29.16 19.51 -7.14
C GLY A 106 27.89 19.51 -6.30
N SER A 107 26.73 19.09 -6.81
CA SER A 107 25.51 19.01 -6.02
C SER A 107 25.45 17.70 -5.24
N GLN A 108 25.69 17.79 -3.93
CA GLN A 108 25.04 16.91 -2.95
C GLN A 108 23.57 16.81 -3.35
N TYR A 109 23.15 15.62 -3.73
CA TYR A 109 21.79 15.29 -4.12
C TYR A 109 20.85 15.69 -2.99
N THR A 110 20.05 16.75 -3.19
CA THR A 110 18.88 17.00 -2.35
C THR A 110 17.83 15.95 -2.74
N PRO A 111 17.41 15.05 -1.83
CA PRO A 111 16.46 13.99 -2.14
C PRO A 111 15.08 14.48 -2.57
N ALA A 112 14.84 15.80 -2.52
CA ALA A 112 13.58 16.44 -2.83
C ALA A 112 13.80 17.55 -3.87
N GLY A 113 13.43 17.28 -5.13
CA GLY A 113 13.16 18.29 -6.14
C GLY A 113 14.31 18.59 -7.12
N HIS A 114 13.91 18.85 -8.36
CA HIS A 114 14.74 19.59 -9.32
C HIS A 114 15.09 20.96 -8.72
N PRO A 115 16.24 21.59 -9.08
CA PRO A 115 16.55 22.94 -8.64
C PRO A 115 15.47 23.92 -9.13
N GLY A 116 14.51 24.27 -8.26
CA GLY A 116 13.40 25.16 -8.58
C GLY A 116 12.08 24.81 -7.91
N ASP A 117 11.86 23.55 -7.52
CA ASP A 117 10.59 23.09 -6.97
C ASP A 117 10.82 22.42 -5.61
N GLN A 118 10.90 23.24 -4.56
CA GLN A 118 11.09 22.77 -3.19
C GLN A 118 9.75 22.29 -2.63
N ARG A 119 9.40 21.04 -2.92
CA ARG A 119 8.33 20.36 -2.19
C ARG A 119 8.62 20.40 -0.69
N SER A 120 7.61 20.73 0.10
CA SER A 120 7.76 20.69 1.56
C SER A 120 7.98 19.25 2.01
N LEU A 121 8.64 19.05 3.17
CA LEU A 121 8.83 17.69 3.71
C LEU A 121 7.49 16.96 3.93
N LYS A 122 6.40 17.71 4.13
CA LYS A 122 5.06 17.15 4.28
C LYS A 122 4.51 16.56 2.96
N GLU A 123 4.96 17.08 1.83
CA GLU A 123 4.54 16.66 0.48
C GLU A 123 5.33 15.46 -0.05
N LEU A 124 6.47 15.11 0.57
CA LEU A 124 7.25 13.94 0.15
C LEU A 124 6.51 12.64 0.46
N GLY A 125 6.43 11.71 -0.49
CA GLY A 125 5.99 10.34 -0.24
C GLY A 125 6.82 9.69 0.88
N TRP A 126 6.26 8.69 1.58
CA TRP A 126 6.98 8.08 2.70
C TRP A 126 8.27 7.41 2.23
N LEU A 127 8.22 6.75 1.08
CA LEU A 127 9.41 6.10 0.53
C LEU A 127 10.49 7.10 0.09
N GLU A 128 10.16 8.36 -0.21
CA GLU A 128 11.15 9.38 -0.60
C GLU A 128 12.15 9.75 0.52
N TYR A 129 11.86 9.36 1.76
CA TYR A 129 12.79 9.46 2.89
C TYR A 129 13.90 8.40 2.89
N ALA A 130 13.76 7.37 2.06
CA ALA A 130 14.80 6.35 1.87
C ALA A 130 15.57 6.60 0.55
N PRO A 131 16.86 6.22 0.49
CA PRO A 131 17.60 6.20 -0.76
C PRO A 131 16.88 5.38 -1.85
N ARG A 132 16.97 5.81 -3.10
CA ARG A 132 16.30 5.13 -4.24
C ARG A 132 16.75 3.69 -4.41
N GLU A 133 17.98 3.37 -3.99
CA GLU A 133 18.60 2.05 -4.14
C GLU A 133 17.98 0.99 -3.21
N VAL A 134 17.24 1.40 -2.17
CA VAL A 134 16.71 0.49 -1.14
C VAL A 134 15.19 0.50 -1.02
N ARG A 135 14.51 1.26 -1.89
CA ARG A 135 13.05 1.37 -1.92
C ARG A 135 12.52 0.94 -3.27
N PRO A 136 11.27 0.44 -3.35
CA PRO A 136 10.66 0.16 -4.63
C PRO A 136 10.48 1.44 -5.45
N MET A 137 10.65 1.35 -6.75
CA MET A 137 10.38 2.42 -7.71
C MET A 137 8.93 2.43 -8.17
N VAL A 138 8.26 1.26 -8.14
CA VAL A 138 6.86 1.13 -8.51
C VAL A 138 6.08 0.27 -7.51
N HIS A 139 4.76 0.41 -7.52
CA HIS A 139 3.83 -0.53 -6.91
C HIS A 139 3.10 -1.27 -8.02
N CYS A 140 3.02 -2.60 -7.93
CA CYS A 140 2.05 -3.36 -8.72
C CYS A 140 0.72 -3.31 -7.98
N VAL A 141 -0.25 -2.57 -8.53
CA VAL A 141 -1.59 -2.41 -7.96
C VAL A 141 -2.53 -3.44 -8.58
N CYS A 142 -3.33 -4.11 -7.76
CA CYS A 142 -4.31 -5.11 -8.20
C CYS A 142 -5.39 -5.36 -7.15
N SER A 143 -6.43 -6.12 -7.52
CA SER A 143 -7.50 -6.51 -6.58
C SER A 143 -7.01 -7.48 -5.51
N SER A 144 -7.46 -7.25 -4.28
CA SER A 144 -7.08 -8.10 -3.15
C SER A 144 -7.71 -9.49 -3.23
N HIS A 145 -8.94 -9.61 -3.72
CA HIS A 145 -9.62 -10.90 -3.87
C HIS A 145 -8.96 -11.77 -4.92
N VAL A 146 -8.33 -11.16 -5.92
CA VAL A 146 -7.54 -11.89 -6.93
C VAL A 146 -6.23 -12.34 -6.31
N LEU A 147 -5.47 -11.46 -5.64
CA LEU A 147 -4.17 -11.83 -5.05
C LEU A 147 -4.30 -12.91 -3.97
N SER A 148 -5.31 -12.78 -3.11
CA SER A 148 -5.48 -13.67 -1.96
C SER A 148 -6.92 -14.17 -1.87
N PRO A 149 -7.41 -15.02 -2.81
CA PRO A 149 -8.80 -15.50 -2.83
C PRO A 149 -9.26 -16.13 -1.52
N TYR A 150 -8.32 -16.76 -0.80
CA TYR A 150 -8.56 -17.39 0.51
C TYR A 150 -8.92 -16.41 1.65
N LEU A 151 -8.75 -15.10 1.45
CA LEU A 151 -9.22 -14.06 2.37
C LEU A 151 -10.66 -13.60 2.05
N TRP A 152 -11.19 -13.92 0.88
CA TRP A 152 -12.43 -13.37 0.33
C TRP A 152 -13.52 -14.45 0.19
N LYS A 153 -13.89 -15.05 1.31
CA LYS A 153 -14.83 -16.20 1.36
C LYS A 153 -16.22 -15.90 0.81
N GLU A 154 -16.62 -14.63 0.82
CA GLU A 154 -17.89 -14.17 0.24
C GLU A 154 -17.90 -14.26 -1.29
N TYR A 155 -16.72 -14.12 -1.91
CA TYR A 155 -16.53 -14.26 -3.36
C TYR A 155 -16.27 -15.72 -3.74
N TYR A 156 -15.60 -16.47 -2.86
CA TYR A 156 -15.15 -17.83 -3.12
C TYR A 156 -15.69 -18.79 -2.07
N SER A 157 -16.80 -19.48 -2.40
CA SER A 157 -17.49 -20.39 -1.50
C SER A 157 -16.86 -21.79 -1.42
N GLN A 158 -15.72 -22.03 -2.06
CA GLN A 158 -15.12 -23.36 -2.13
C GLN A 158 -14.38 -23.70 -0.83
N ASP A 159 -14.86 -24.73 -0.11
CA ASP A 159 -14.32 -25.12 1.20
C ASP A 159 -12.82 -25.41 1.22
N TRP A 160 -12.27 -25.94 0.12
CA TRP A 160 -10.85 -26.26 0.02
C TRP A 160 -9.97 -25.01 0.07
N LEU A 161 -10.49 -23.84 -0.32
CA LEU A 161 -9.76 -22.59 -0.32
C LEU A 161 -9.41 -22.13 1.10
N ASN A 162 -10.19 -22.53 2.11
CA ASN A 162 -9.86 -22.30 3.53
C ASN A 162 -8.54 -22.95 3.97
N LYS A 163 -7.99 -23.88 3.17
CA LYS A 163 -6.74 -24.56 3.45
C LYS A 163 -5.56 -23.95 2.69
N VAL A 164 -5.83 -23.04 1.75
CA VAL A 164 -4.81 -22.27 1.05
C VAL A 164 -4.38 -21.10 1.93
N ARG A 165 -3.08 -20.83 1.95
CA ARG A 165 -2.46 -19.75 2.70
C ARG A 165 -1.44 -19.06 1.81
N GLN A 166 -1.00 -17.87 2.21
CA GLN A 166 -0.08 -17.06 1.42
C GLN A 166 1.22 -17.80 1.05
N GLU A 167 1.76 -18.62 1.94
CA GLU A 167 2.99 -19.38 1.66
C GLU A 167 2.82 -20.48 0.60
N HIS A 168 1.58 -20.85 0.26
CA HIS A 168 1.30 -21.75 -0.84
C HIS A 168 1.29 -21.03 -2.19
N CYS A 169 1.31 -19.69 -2.20
CA CYS A 169 1.10 -18.88 -3.40
C CYS A 169 2.40 -18.32 -3.99
N VAL A 170 2.44 -18.24 -5.32
CA VAL A 170 3.47 -17.56 -6.11
C VAL A 170 2.78 -16.67 -7.13
N TYR A 171 3.37 -15.50 -7.38
CA TYR A 171 2.74 -14.43 -8.14
C TYR A 171 3.59 -14.07 -9.36
N SER A 172 2.94 -13.76 -10.48
CA SER A 172 3.64 -13.23 -11.66
C SER A 172 2.82 -12.21 -12.41
N LEU A 173 3.53 -11.26 -13.03
CA LEU A 173 3.00 -10.37 -14.06
C LEU A 173 3.43 -10.86 -15.43
N GLU A 174 2.51 -10.81 -16.39
CA GLU A 174 2.79 -11.11 -17.78
C GLU A 174 2.46 -9.89 -18.64
N VAL A 175 3.36 -9.58 -19.57
CA VAL A 175 3.10 -8.60 -20.63
C VAL A 175 2.55 -9.38 -21.80
N ILE A 176 1.33 -9.06 -22.19
CA ILE A 176 0.63 -9.76 -23.27
C ILE A 176 0.23 -8.73 -24.31
N ASP A 177 0.56 -9.02 -25.56
CA ASP A 177 0.19 -8.23 -26.74
C ASP A 177 -0.59 -9.12 -27.73
N THR A 178 -1.30 -8.48 -28.64
CA THR A 178 -2.05 -9.16 -29.69
C THR A 178 -1.21 -9.16 -30.97
N ASP A 179 -0.83 -10.36 -31.42
CA ASP A 179 -0.17 -10.55 -32.71
C ASP A 179 -1.10 -10.06 -33.83
N GLU A 180 -0.66 -9.05 -34.58
CA GLU A 180 -1.50 -8.36 -35.57
C GLU A 180 -1.96 -9.26 -36.72
N GLU A 181 -1.20 -10.31 -37.06
CA GLU A 181 -1.50 -11.22 -38.16
C GLU A 181 -2.49 -12.30 -37.74
N THR A 182 -2.30 -12.87 -36.55
CA THR A 182 -3.09 -14.01 -36.06
C THR A 182 -4.24 -13.61 -35.14
N MET A 183 -4.26 -12.36 -34.66
CA MET A 183 -5.16 -11.87 -33.61
C MET A 183 -5.10 -12.72 -32.34
N LYS A 184 -3.99 -13.42 -32.11
CA LYS A 184 -3.78 -14.23 -30.91
C LYS A 184 -2.99 -13.43 -29.90
N ALA A 185 -3.37 -13.57 -28.64
CA ALA A 185 -2.59 -13.03 -27.54
C ALA A 185 -1.28 -13.81 -27.38
N VAL A 186 -0.18 -13.09 -27.29
CA VAL A 186 1.19 -13.61 -27.15
C VAL A 186 1.80 -13.03 -25.88
N SER A 187 2.31 -13.91 -25.01
CA SER A 187 3.07 -13.50 -23.82
C SER A 187 4.47 -13.05 -24.26
N LEU A 188 4.73 -11.75 -24.14
CA LEU A 188 6.02 -11.12 -24.45
C LEU A 188 7.05 -11.31 -23.34
N GLY A 189 6.59 -11.40 -22.09
CA GLY A 189 7.46 -11.57 -20.93
C GLY A 189 6.69 -11.90 -19.66
N LYS A 190 7.36 -12.61 -18.75
CA LYS A 190 6.81 -13.04 -17.46
C LYS A 190 7.76 -12.68 -16.33
N PHE A 191 7.25 -11.96 -15.34
CA PHE A 191 8.01 -11.34 -14.27
C PHE A 191 7.52 -11.84 -12.92
N ALA A 192 8.44 -12.33 -12.10
CA ALA A 192 8.11 -12.82 -10.76
C ALA A 192 7.87 -11.66 -9.79
N LEU A 193 6.85 -11.81 -8.96
CA LEU A 193 6.52 -10.88 -7.89
C LEU A 193 6.97 -11.43 -6.53
N ASN A 194 7.13 -10.53 -5.55
CA ASN A 194 7.42 -10.87 -4.16
C ASN A 194 6.24 -11.60 -3.51
N PRO A 195 6.48 -12.52 -2.55
CA PRO A 195 5.41 -13.32 -1.96
C PRO A 195 4.63 -12.60 -0.84
N TYR A 196 4.80 -11.29 -0.69
CA TYR A 196 4.29 -10.50 0.44
C TYR A 196 3.38 -9.37 -0.05
N PRO A 197 2.15 -9.67 -0.51
CA PRO A 197 1.19 -8.64 -0.82
C PRO A 197 0.85 -7.82 0.43
N ILE A 198 0.68 -6.51 0.25
CA ILE A 198 0.18 -5.59 1.27
C ILE A 198 -1.29 -5.35 0.95
N HIS A 199 -2.18 -5.79 1.83
CA HIS A 199 -3.62 -5.63 1.68
C HIS A 199 -4.10 -4.35 2.35
N HIS A 200 -5.20 -3.77 1.86
CA HIS A 200 -5.83 -2.62 2.51
C HIS A 200 -6.22 -2.94 3.97
N PRO A 201 -5.85 -2.10 4.96
CA PRO A 201 -6.04 -2.42 6.37
C PRO A 201 -7.51 -2.56 6.79
N GLU A 202 -8.40 -1.83 6.13
CA GLU A 202 -9.86 -1.91 6.36
C GLU A 202 -10.56 -3.01 5.53
N GLY A 203 -9.81 -3.89 4.85
CA GLY A 203 -10.40 -4.97 4.06
C GLY A 203 -11.06 -4.52 2.76
N LYS A 204 -10.68 -3.35 2.20
CA LYS A 204 -11.09 -2.95 0.85
C LYS A 204 -10.39 -3.82 -0.20
N ASP A 205 -11.02 -4.00 -1.35
CA ASP A 205 -10.56 -4.92 -2.39
C ASP A 205 -9.42 -4.34 -3.25
N ILE A 206 -8.31 -3.98 -2.61
CA ILE A 206 -7.10 -3.51 -3.26
C ILE A 206 -5.88 -3.99 -2.49
N ALA A 207 -4.82 -4.29 -3.22
CA ALA A 207 -3.55 -4.70 -2.66
C ALA A 207 -2.38 -4.20 -3.52
N LEU A 208 -1.24 -4.06 -2.87
CA LEU A 208 0.04 -3.74 -3.49
C LEU A 208 0.97 -4.96 -3.42
N ILE A 209 1.70 -5.20 -4.48
CA ILE A 209 2.76 -6.22 -4.53
C ILE A 209 3.94 -5.66 -5.33
N HIS A 210 5.13 -6.22 -5.17
CA HIS A 210 6.35 -5.65 -5.77
C HIS A 210 7.08 -6.67 -6.62
N LEU A 211 7.82 -6.19 -7.63
CA LEU A 211 8.67 -7.02 -8.47
C LEU A 211 9.79 -7.67 -7.64
N LYS A 212 10.07 -8.95 -7.88
CA LYS A 212 11.11 -9.69 -7.15
C LYS A 212 12.52 -9.21 -7.50
N GLN A 213 12.74 -8.79 -8.75
CA GLN A 213 13.99 -8.25 -9.26
C GLN A 213 13.69 -6.93 -9.95
N GLU A 214 13.33 -5.91 -9.17
CA GLU A 214 12.71 -4.69 -9.67
C GLU A 214 13.56 -3.96 -10.72
N GLU A 215 14.82 -3.62 -10.42
CA GLU A 215 15.69 -2.85 -11.36
C GLU A 215 15.79 -3.50 -12.74
N GLY A 216 16.11 -4.81 -12.78
CA GLY A 216 16.23 -5.55 -14.04
C GLY A 216 14.88 -5.76 -14.74
N SER A 217 13.82 -5.99 -13.98
CA SER A 217 12.47 -6.22 -14.54
C SER A 217 11.90 -4.93 -15.11
N LEU A 218 12.02 -3.81 -14.39
CA LEU A 218 11.55 -2.50 -14.84
C LEU A 218 12.24 -2.06 -16.11
N LYS A 219 13.56 -2.26 -16.20
CA LYS A 219 14.28 -1.95 -17.43
C LYS A 219 13.68 -2.67 -18.64
N ILE A 220 13.45 -3.99 -18.53
CA ILE A 220 12.85 -4.77 -19.62
C ILE A 220 11.41 -4.32 -19.88
N LEU A 221 10.61 -4.14 -18.83
CA LEU A 221 9.20 -3.71 -18.94
C LEU A 221 9.09 -2.37 -19.67
N THR A 222 9.87 -1.36 -19.30
CA THR A 222 9.76 -0.01 -19.85
C THR A 222 10.54 0.19 -21.15
N GLU A 223 11.79 -0.28 -21.22
CA GLU A 223 12.67 -0.01 -22.38
C GLU A 223 12.43 -1.00 -23.52
N ASP A 224 12.23 -2.29 -23.21
CA ASP A 224 12.12 -3.35 -24.23
C ASP A 224 10.66 -3.66 -24.61
N LEU A 225 9.74 -3.59 -23.64
CA LEU A 225 8.33 -4.00 -23.81
C LEU A 225 7.32 -2.84 -23.87
N GLY A 226 7.76 -1.59 -23.69
CA GLY A 226 6.89 -0.42 -23.83
C GLY A 226 5.79 -0.31 -22.75
N VAL A 227 6.02 -0.90 -21.57
CA VAL A 227 5.10 -0.78 -20.44
C VAL A 227 5.21 0.60 -19.81
N GLU A 228 4.08 1.28 -19.68
CA GLU A 228 3.97 2.60 -19.04
C GLU A 228 3.88 2.46 -17.53
N ILE A 229 4.61 3.30 -16.81
CA ILE A 229 4.45 3.47 -15.36
C ILE A 229 3.44 4.59 -15.14
N LEU A 230 2.29 4.21 -14.61
CA LEU A 230 1.17 5.11 -14.40
C LEU A 230 1.32 5.95 -13.13
N ARG A 231 0.48 6.96 -12.99
CA ARG A 231 0.46 7.90 -11.85
C ARG A 231 -0.96 8.12 -11.37
N LEU A 232 -1.13 8.37 -10.09
CA LEU A 232 -2.44 8.76 -9.56
C LEU A 232 -2.78 10.17 -10.04
N ARG A 233 -4.06 10.36 -10.39
CA ARG A 233 -4.67 11.68 -10.56
C ARG A 233 -4.50 12.51 -9.28
N ASP A 234 -4.33 13.82 -9.43
CA ASP A 234 -4.25 14.75 -8.31
C ASP A 234 -5.54 14.68 -7.46
N LEU A 235 -5.39 14.81 -6.14
CA LEU A 235 -6.51 14.78 -5.19
C LEU A 235 -7.28 16.11 -5.17
N ASP A 236 -6.66 17.20 -5.64
CA ASP A 236 -7.29 18.51 -5.72
C ASP A 236 -8.24 18.63 -6.93
N GLU A 237 -8.16 17.69 -7.88
CA GLU A 237 -9.09 17.64 -9.01
C GLU A 237 -10.45 17.09 -8.59
N ILE A 238 -11.49 17.86 -8.89
CA ILE A 238 -12.88 17.48 -8.60
C ILE A 238 -13.35 16.50 -9.67
N TYR A 239 -13.99 15.42 -9.21
CA TYR A 239 -14.71 14.50 -10.09
C TYR A 239 -16.07 15.07 -10.46
N GLU A 240 -16.35 15.20 -11.76
CA GLU A 240 -17.65 15.59 -12.25
C GLU A 240 -18.43 14.37 -12.74
N LYS A 241 -19.76 14.46 -12.62
CA LYS A 241 -20.64 13.49 -13.27
C LYS A 241 -20.44 13.61 -14.79
N GLU A 242 -20.42 12.48 -15.48
CA GLU A 242 -20.16 12.33 -16.90
C GLU A 242 -18.69 12.49 -17.33
N ASP A 243 -17.76 12.65 -16.37
CA ASP A 243 -16.31 12.57 -16.63
C ASP A 243 -16.00 11.31 -17.41
N GLU A 244 -15.28 11.49 -18.52
CA GLU A 244 -14.86 10.39 -19.38
C GLU A 244 -13.71 9.63 -18.73
N VAL A 245 -13.86 8.31 -18.69
CA VAL A 245 -12.86 7.40 -18.13
C VAL A 245 -12.58 6.26 -19.10
N THR A 246 -11.36 5.75 -19.07
CA THR A 246 -10.93 4.62 -19.90
C THR A 246 -10.53 3.45 -19.00
N PHE A 247 -11.07 2.28 -19.31
CA PHE A 247 -10.72 1.00 -18.69
C PHE A 247 -9.74 0.29 -19.58
N GLU A 248 -8.54 -0.02 -19.08
CA GLU A 248 -7.54 -0.80 -19.81
C GLU A 248 -7.13 -2.02 -19.00
N GLY A 249 -7.26 -3.23 -19.54
CA GLY A 249 -6.98 -4.44 -18.78
C GLY A 249 -6.93 -5.69 -19.66
N TYR A 250 -7.17 -6.83 -19.03
CA TYR A 250 -7.19 -8.12 -19.71
C TYR A 250 -8.48 -8.88 -19.40
N VAL A 251 -9.06 -9.45 -20.45
CA VAL A 251 -10.20 -10.35 -20.37
C VAL A 251 -9.74 -11.78 -20.36
N VAL A 252 -10.40 -12.60 -19.55
CA VAL A 252 -10.20 -14.05 -19.54
C VAL A 252 -11.35 -14.67 -20.34
N ALA A 253 -11.11 -14.94 -21.63
CA ALA A 253 -12.19 -15.16 -22.61
C ALA A 253 -12.90 -16.53 -22.53
N GLU A 254 -12.43 -17.47 -21.71
CA GLU A 254 -13.06 -18.79 -21.58
C GLU A 254 -13.67 -18.96 -20.19
N THR A 255 -14.99 -19.14 -20.14
CA THR A 255 -15.71 -19.52 -18.93
C THR A 255 -15.15 -20.84 -18.42
N ASN A 256 -14.64 -20.85 -17.19
CA ASN A 256 -14.15 -22.10 -16.60
C ASN A 256 -15.35 -23.02 -16.35
N GLN A 257 -15.25 -24.29 -16.74
CA GLN A 257 -16.27 -25.27 -16.37
C GLN A 257 -16.43 -25.35 -14.84
N ALA A 258 -15.35 -25.07 -14.09
CA ALA A 258 -15.36 -25.02 -12.63
C ALA A 258 -16.20 -23.88 -12.04
N ASP A 259 -16.46 -22.83 -12.81
CA ASP A 259 -17.29 -21.68 -12.38
C ASP A 259 -18.79 -21.96 -12.61
N SER A 260 -19.14 -23.06 -13.29
CA SER A 260 -20.53 -23.46 -13.44
C SER A 260 -21.12 -23.91 -12.09
N PRO A 261 -22.28 -23.39 -11.66
CA PRO A 261 -22.93 -23.81 -10.42
C PRO A 261 -23.31 -25.31 -10.41
N THR A 262 -23.34 -25.96 -11.57
CA THR A 262 -23.58 -27.40 -11.70
C THR A 262 -22.35 -28.27 -11.44
N TYR A 263 -21.14 -27.69 -11.37
CA TYR A 263 -19.87 -28.41 -11.37
C TYR A 263 -19.62 -29.31 -10.15
N GLY A 264 -20.42 -29.18 -9.07
CA GLY A 264 -20.30 -30.01 -7.87
C GLY A 264 -21.40 -31.06 -7.66
N ASN A 265 -22.53 -30.98 -8.38
CA ASN A 265 -23.73 -31.76 -8.05
C ASN A 265 -23.94 -33.03 -8.90
N ASP A 266 -23.26 -33.17 -10.04
CA ASP A 266 -23.46 -34.29 -10.97
C ASP A 266 -22.51 -35.48 -10.74
N ASN A 267 -22.11 -35.73 -9.48
CA ASN A 267 -21.25 -36.87 -9.12
C ASN A 267 -21.92 -38.26 -9.26
N GLU A 268 -23.14 -38.33 -9.80
CA GLU A 268 -23.83 -39.60 -10.05
C GLU A 268 -24.04 -39.87 -11.55
N LYS A 269 -23.26 -40.83 -12.09
CA LYS A 269 -23.60 -41.72 -13.23
C LYS A 269 -23.19 -41.33 -14.67
N LYS A 270 -21.97 -40.86 -14.93
CA LYS A 270 -21.38 -41.06 -16.28
C LYS A 270 -20.01 -41.74 -16.25
N ASN A 271 -20.04 -43.07 -16.13
CA ASN A 271 -18.97 -44.00 -16.51
C ASN A 271 -18.82 -44.05 -18.05
N THR A 272 -18.52 -42.93 -18.69
CA THR A 272 -18.01 -42.94 -20.06
C THR A 272 -16.52 -42.69 -20.01
N SER A 273 -15.78 -43.77 -20.25
CA SER A 273 -14.33 -43.85 -20.41
C SER A 273 -13.85 -43.01 -21.60
N SER A 274 -13.93 -41.68 -21.49
CA SER A 274 -13.27 -40.76 -22.40
C SER A 274 -11.84 -40.56 -21.91
N SER A 275 -10.92 -40.96 -22.78
CA SER A 275 -9.47 -40.87 -22.70
C SER A 275 -8.92 -39.62 -22.00
N ASN A 276 -7.92 -39.85 -21.14
CA ASN A 276 -7.01 -38.92 -20.46
C ASN A 276 -6.36 -37.86 -21.38
N LYS A 277 -7.13 -36.94 -21.94
CA LYS A 277 -6.56 -35.66 -22.36
C LYS A 277 -6.51 -34.79 -21.11
N GLU A 278 -5.28 -34.52 -20.69
CA GLU A 278 -4.93 -33.52 -19.70
C GLU A 278 -5.50 -32.19 -20.23
N ASP A 279 -6.65 -31.77 -19.69
CA ASP A 279 -7.25 -30.46 -19.98
C ASP A 279 -6.38 -29.43 -19.26
N ASP A 280 -5.31 -29.01 -19.93
CA ASP A 280 -4.50 -27.86 -19.55
C ASP A 280 -5.41 -26.60 -19.55
N ASP A 281 -5.29 -25.75 -18.53
CA ASP A 281 -6.02 -24.49 -18.41
C ASP A 281 -5.62 -23.59 -19.59
N ALA A 282 -6.43 -23.68 -20.64
CA ALA A 282 -6.21 -23.02 -21.92
C ALA A 282 -6.64 -21.55 -21.90
N ARG A 283 -7.12 -21.04 -20.75
CA ARG A 283 -7.53 -19.64 -20.63
C ARG A 283 -6.37 -18.73 -21.03
N VAL A 284 -6.62 -17.87 -22.00
CA VAL A 284 -5.68 -16.85 -22.48
C VAL A 284 -6.22 -15.47 -22.09
N PHE A 285 -5.32 -14.58 -21.67
CA PHE A 285 -5.65 -13.18 -21.47
C PHE A 285 -5.71 -12.46 -22.82
N TYR A 286 -6.75 -11.66 -23.02
CA TYR A 286 -6.89 -10.81 -24.19
C TYR A 286 -6.85 -9.34 -23.75
N PRO A 287 -5.96 -8.50 -24.31
CA PRO A 287 -6.00 -7.07 -24.06
C PRO A 287 -7.39 -6.51 -24.34
N TYR A 288 -7.88 -5.67 -23.45
CA TYR A 288 -9.20 -5.06 -23.55
C TYR A 288 -9.15 -3.60 -23.13
N THR A 289 -9.82 -2.77 -23.93
CA THR A 289 -9.97 -1.34 -23.68
C THR A 289 -11.40 -0.94 -23.92
N GLU A 290 -11.99 -0.19 -22.98
CA GLU A 290 -13.36 0.31 -23.08
C GLU A 290 -13.44 1.72 -22.52
N SER A 291 -14.21 2.59 -23.16
CA SER A 291 -14.48 3.93 -22.66
C SER A 291 -15.79 3.93 -21.87
N GLY A 292 -15.84 4.73 -20.80
CA GLY A 292 -17.04 4.91 -20.00
C GLY A 292 -17.18 6.33 -19.48
N ARG A 293 -18.24 6.54 -18.69
CA ARG A 293 -18.54 7.82 -18.05
C ARG A 293 -18.89 7.62 -16.59
N LEU A 294 -18.37 8.47 -15.70
CA LEU A 294 -18.75 8.44 -14.29
C LEU A 294 -20.24 8.80 -14.15
N ALA A 295 -21.04 7.87 -13.65
CA ALA A 295 -22.50 8.03 -13.57
C ALA A 295 -22.98 8.33 -12.14
N TYR A 296 -22.38 7.66 -11.16
CA TYR A 296 -22.79 7.71 -9.77
C TYR A 296 -21.59 7.50 -8.84
N HIS A 297 -21.62 8.09 -7.65
CA HIS A 297 -20.62 7.82 -6.64
C HIS A 297 -21.24 7.68 -5.26
N THR A 298 -20.59 6.85 -4.46
CA THR A 298 -20.76 6.79 -3.01
C THR A 298 -19.51 7.39 -2.35
N ARG A 299 -19.41 7.31 -1.03
CA ARG A 299 -18.22 7.72 -0.28
C ARG A 299 -17.00 6.84 -0.59
N ASP A 300 -17.21 5.57 -0.94
CA ASP A 300 -16.12 4.58 -1.02
C ASP A 300 -15.92 3.99 -2.41
N ARG A 301 -16.90 4.18 -3.31
CA ARG A 301 -16.92 3.57 -4.64
C ARG A 301 -17.51 4.53 -5.66
N PHE A 302 -16.93 4.51 -6.85
CA PHE A 302 -17.48 5.15 -8.04
C PHE A 302 -18.10 4.10 -8.96
N TYR A 303 -19.07 4.54 -9.73
CA TYR A 303 -19.75 3.73 -10.73
C TYR A 303 -19.67 4.44 -12.08
N ALA A 304 -19.25 3.70 -13.08
CA ALA A 304 -19.16 4.18 -14.45
C ALA A 304 -20.05 3.36 -15.38
N THR A 305 -20.76 4.05 -16.27
CA THR A 305 -21.49 3.42 -17.36
C THR A 305 -20.55 3.17 -18.54
N THR A 306 -20.62 1.98 -19.11
CA THR A 306 -19.93 1.56 -20.32
C THR A 306 -20.96 1.10 -21.37
N PRO A 307 -20.61 1.04 -22.67
CA PRO A 307 -21.53 0.55 -23.71
C PRO A 307 -22.08 -0.85 -23.43
N GLU A 308 -21.21 -1.74 -22.93
CA GLU A 308 -21.56 -3.05 -22.40
C GLU A 308 -20.93 -3.25 -21.02
N PRO A 309 -21.53 -4.03 -20.11
CA PRO A 309 -20.90 -4.30 -18.83
C PRO A 309 -19.52 -4.93 -19.02
N LEU A 310 -18.55 -4.47 -18.23
CA LEU A 310 -17.18 -4.91 -18.38
C LEU A 310 -17.10 -6.44 -18.30
N PRO A 311 -16.29 -7.09 -19.15
CA PRO A 311 -16.05 -8.52 -19.08
C PRO A 311 -15.24 -8.93 -17.83
N GLU A 312 -15.26 -10.23 -17.53
CA GLU A 312 -14.48 -10.81 -16.43
C GLU A 312 -12.97 -10.74 -16.71
N GLY A 313 -12.18 -10.59 -15.64
CA GLY A 313 -10.71 -10.46 -15.70
C GLY A 313 -10.18 -9.03 -15.54
N LEU A 314 -11.05 -8.02 -15.65
CA LEU A 314 -10.68 -6.61 -15.47
C LEU A 314 -10.49 -6.17 -14.01
N CYS A 315 -10.82 -6.99 -13.02
CA CYS A 315 -10.53 -6.66 -11.62
C CYS A 315 -9.05 -6.30 -11.45
N GLY A 316 -8.76 -5.17 -10.80
CA GLY A 316 -7.41 -4.66 -10.60
C GLY A 316 -6.87 -3.82 -11.76
N ALA A 317 -7.61 -3.66 -12.86
CA ALA A 317 -7.25 -2.78 -13.96
C ALA A 317 -7.25 -1.30 -13.53
N PRO A 318 -6.36 -0.47 -14.08
CA PRO A 318 -6.42 0.97 -13.89
C PRO A 318 -7.64 1.55 -14.59
N VAL A 319 -8.24 2.57 -13.97
CA VAL A 319 -9.22 3.46 -14.59
C VAL A 319 -8.53 4.79 -14.82
N LEU A 320 -8.46 5.20 -16.08
CA LEU A 320 -7.70 6.35 -16.54
C LEU A 320 -8.64 7.50 -16.87
N ASP A 321 -8.27 8.72 -16.52
CA ASP A 321 -8.96 9.92 -17.00
C ASP A 321 -8.48 10.33 -18.40
N THR A 322 -8.98 11.47 -18.90
CA THR A 322 -8.61 12.03 -20.21
C THR A 322 -7.14 12.48 -20.29
N ASN A 323 -6.46 12.63 -19.16
CA ASN A 323 -5.05 12.99 -19.05
C ASN A 323 -4.14 11.75 -18.88
N ASN A 324 -4.70 10.54 -19.02
CA ASN A 324 -3.99 9.27 -18.80
C ASN A 324 -3.52 9.09 -17.34
N MET A 325 -4.17 9.74 -16.38
CA MET A 325 -3.88 9.60 -14.96
C MET A 325 -4.85 8.60 -14.32
N VAL A 326 -4.34 7.81 -13.37
CA VAL A 326 -5.12 6.80 -12.65
C VAL A 326 -6.08 7.50 -11.70
N CYS A 327 -7.35 7.50 -12.07
CA CYS A 327 -8.42 8.07 -11.27
C CYS A 327 -9.14 7.01 -10.42
N GLY A 328 -8.86 5.72 -10.64
CA GLY A 328 -9.28 4.62 -9.80
C GLY A 328 -8.78 3.25 -10.25
N THR A 329 -9.26 2.19 -9.59
CA THR A 329 -9.00 0.78 -9.92
C THR A 329 -10.32 0.02 -10.05
N VAL A 330 -10.47 -0.81 -11.07
CA VAL A 330 -11.66 -1.66 -11.24
C VAL A 330 -11.76 -2.66 -10.08
N GLU A 331 -12.88 -2.62 -9.36
CA GLU A 331 -13.22 -3.57 -8.30
C GLU A 331 -14.08 -4.71 -8.84
N GLY A 332 -15.01 -4.40 -9.74
CA GLY A 332 -15.88 -5.40 -10.37
C GLY A 332 -17.00 -4.78 -11.19
N ILE A 333 -18.05 -5.57 -11.46
CA ILE A 333 -19.23 -5.14 -12.21
C ILE A 333 -20.48 -5.35 -11.35
N VAL A 334 -21.40 -4.39 -11.38
CA VAL A 334 -22.71 -4.54 -10.77
C VAL A 334 -23.57 -5.46 -11.65
N SER A 335 -24.22 -6.45 -11.06
CA SER A 335 -25.11 -7.37 -11.81
C SER A 335 -26.15 -6.61 -12.65
N LYS A 336 -26.40 -7.10 -13.88
CA LYS A 336 -27.46 -6.58 -14.77
C LYS A 336 -28.85 -6.67 -14.12
N ASP A 337 -29.04 -7.63 -13.23
CA ASP A 337 -30.30 -7.88 -12.53
C ASP A 337 -30.40 -7.11 -11.20
N HIS A 338 -29.46 -6.21 -10.90
CA HIS A 338 -29.46 -5.43 -9.66
C HIS A 338 -30.78 -4.65 -9.48
N SER A 339 -31.22 -4.53 -8.23
CA SER A 339 -32.50 -3.91 -7.86
C SER A 339 -32.51 -2.42 -8.21
N ASN A 340 -31.41 -1.73 -7.95
CA ASN A 340 -31.17 -0.38 -8.44
C ASN A 340 -30.74 -0.43 -9.91
N LYS A 341 -31.62 0.04 -10.81
CA LYS A 341 -31.40 0.06 -12.26
C LYS A 341 -30.42 1.13 -12.74
N ASP A 342 -30.14 2.15 -11.92
CA ASP A 342 -29.23 3.24 -12.29
C ASP A 342 -27.76 2.80 -12.29
N ILE A 343 -27.44 1.75 -11.53
CA ILE A 343 -26.08 1.19 -11.43
C ILE A 343 -25.98 -0.23 -11.99
N ALA A 344 -27.08 -0.80 -12.49
CA ALA A 344 -27.09 -2.17 -12.99
C ALA A 344 -26.23 -2.29 -14.26
N GLY A 345 -25.25 -3.20 -14.26
CA GLY A 345 -24.28 -3.34 -15.34
C GLY A 345 -23.15 -2.31 -15.34
N SER A 346 -23.14 -1.36 -14.40
CA SER A 346 -22.04 -0.39 -14.28
C SER A 346 -20.76 -1.05 -13.77
N ALA A 347 -19.63 -0.52 -14.23
CA ALA A 347 -18.33 -0.81 -13.63
C ALA A 347 -18.24 -0.17 -12.24
N ALA A 348 -17.91 -0.96 -11.23
CA ALA A 348 -17.59 -0.48 -9.89
C ALA A 348 -16.08 -0.30 -9.77
N LEU A 349 -15.65 0.89 -9.35
CA LEU A 349 -14.23 1.21 -9.21
C LEU A 349 -13.93 1.90 -7.89
N MET A 350 -12.76 1.59 -7.34
CA MET A 350 -12.20 2.22 -6.16
C MET A 350 -11.51 3.52 -6.57
N PRO A 351 -11.97 4.69 -6.08
CA PRO A 351 -11.43 5.96 -6.52
C PRO A 351 -10.05 6.25 -5.92
N ASN A 352 -9.26 7.07 -6.62
CA ASN A 352 -7.89 7.42 -6.23
C ASN A 352 -7.77 7.98 -4.79
N TYR A 353 -8.77 8.72 -4.28
CA TYR A 353 -8.73 9.31 -2.94
C TYR A 353 -8.90 8.28 -1.82
N ILE A 354 -9.39 7.07 -2.14
CA ILE A 354 -9.34 5.92 -1.24
C ILE A 354 -7.99 5.20 -1.37
N MET A 355 -7.46 5.12 -2.59
CA MET A 355 -6.19 4.46 -2.85
C MET A 355 -4.98 5.22 -2.29
N ALA A 356 -4.98 6.55 -2.36
CA ALA A 356 -3.85 7.38 -1.94
C ALA A 356 -3.52 7.23 -0.44
N PRO A 357 -4.49 7.30 0.50
CA PRO A 357 -4.24 6.97 1.91
C PRO A 357 -3.74 5.54 2.13
N PHE A 358 -4.21 4.58 1.34
CA PHE A 358 -3.74 3.20 1.41
C PHE A 358 -2.28 3.06 0.96
N ILE A 359 -1.90 3.72 -0.13
CA ILE A 359 -0.52 3.78 -0.60
C ILE A 359 0.36 4.45 0.46
N ASP A 360 -0.07 5.57 1.03
CA ASP A 360 0.64 6.25 2.14
C ASP A 360 0.86 5.30 3.33
N TYR A 361 -0.16 4.54 3.72
CA TYR A 361 -0.07 3.51 4.76
C TYR A 361 0.95 2.42 4.40
N ALA A 362 0.87 1.86 3.20
CA ALA A 362 1.75 0.79 2.74
C ALA A 362 3.20 1.26 2.64
N GLU A 363 3.44 2.45 2.12
CA GLU A 363 4.75 3.07 2.04
C GLU A 363 5.35 3.36 3.41
N ARG A 364 4.56 3.89 4.36
CA ARG A 364 5.00 4.08 5.75
C ARG A 364 5.41 2.75 6.39
N PHE A 365 4.61 1.71 6.18
CA PHE A 365 4.91 0.36 6.67
C PHE A 365 6.22 -0.17 6.07
N MET A 366 6.44 -0.02 4.76
CA MET A 366 7.68 -0.40 4.10
C MET A 366 8.88 0.40 4.62
N LEU A 367 8.73 1.72 4.75
CA LEU A 367 9.78 2.60 5.27
C LEU A 367 10.22 2.18 6.68
N GLN A 368 9.29 1.79 7.54
CA GLN A 368 9.58 1.28 8.87
C GLN A 368 10.45 0.01 8.86
N LYS A 369 10.31 -0.82 7.81
CA LYS A 369 11.12 -2.04 7.62
C LYS A 369 12.48 -1.74 6.99
N ILE A 370 12.54 -0.74 6.11
CA ILE A 370 13.77 -0.34 5.40
C ILE A 370 14.71 0.44 6.32
N LEU A 371 14.18 1.41 7.07
CA LEU A 371 14.99 2.32 7.89
C LEU A 371 15.18 1.79 9.32
N PRO A 372 16.38 2.00 9.92
CA PRO A 372 16.58 1.87 11.35
C PRO A 372 15.58 2.72 12.16
N LYS A 373 15.14 2.21 13.33
CA LYS A 373 14.10 2.85 14.17
C LYS A 373 14.32 4.36 14.40
N ASN A 374 15.57 4.77 14.66
CA ASN A 374 15.93 6.17 14.89
C ASN A 374 15.79 7.06 13.63
N LEU A 375 16.09 6.53 12.44
CA LEU A 375 15.92 7.25 11.18
C LEU A 375 14.45 7.29 10.76
N PHE A 376 13.71 6.19 10.95
CA PHE A 376 12.27 6.17 10.74
C PHE A 376 11.57 7.23 11.59
N GLN A 377 11.91 7.36 12.88
CA GLN A 377 11.32 8.38 13.74
C GLN A 377 11.62 9.82 13.25
N LYS A 378 12.81 10.06 12.69
CA LYS A 378 13.16 11.34 12.06
C LYS A 378 12.31 11.60 10.81
N ALA A 379 12.08 10.60 9.97
CA ALA A 379 11.20 10.69 8.80
C ALA A 379 9.76 11.00 9.21
N VAL A 380 9.22 10.30 10.21
CA VAL A 380 7.89 10.57 10.78
C VAL A 380 7.79 12.00 11.31
N THR A 381 8.80 12.45 12.04
CA THR A 381 8.86 13.83 12.53
C THR A 381 8.86 14.82 11.38
N ALA A 382 9.74 14.63 10.39
CA ALA A 382 9.84 15.51 9.23
C ALA A 382 8.53 15.59 8.42
N LYS A 383 7.87 14.46 8.17
CA LYS A 383 6.59 14.37 7.47
C LYS A 383 5.45 15.05 8.24
N THR A 384 5.45 14.95 9.57
CA THR A 384 4.39 15.52 10.43
C THR A 384 4.60 17.03 10.67
N THR A 385 5.82 17.44 11.02
CA THR A 385 6.13 18.81 11.43
C THR A 385 6.57 19.70 10.27
N GLY A 386 7.04 19.11 9.17
CA GLY A 386 7.68 19.85 8.09
C GLY A 386 9.12 20.28 8.41
N GLN A 387 9.76 19.73 9.45
CA GLN A 387 11.12 20.10 9.87
C GLN A 387 12.05 18.90 10.06
N ILE A 388 13.25 18.93 9.46
CA ILE A 388 14.32 17.96 9.70
C ILE A 388 14.98 18.30 11.05
N GLY A 389 14.75 17.46 12.08
CA GLY A 389 15.49 17.55 13.33
C GLY A 389 14.78 18.20 14.53
N GLY A 390 13.49 18.52 14.42
CA GLY A 390 12.69 19.03 15.56
C GLY A 390 12.24 17.96 16.58
N GLY A 391 12.55 16.68 16.33
CA GLY A 391 12.14 15.55 17.18
C GLY A 391 13.26 14.99 18.06
N ILE A 392 14.41 15.65 18.11
CA ILE A 392 15.39 15.40 19.16
C ILE A 392 15.08 16.43 20.23
N PHE A 393 14.45 15.96 21.31
CA PHE A 393 14.41 16.66 22.58
C PHE A 393 15.75 17.38 22.78
N GLN A 394 15.76 18.71 22.69
CA GLN A 394 16.93 19.43 23.14
C GLN A 394 17.00 19.16 24.63
N LYS A 395 18.05 18.45 25.04
CA LYS A 395 18.44 18.47 26.43
C LYS A 395 18.66 19.93 26.77
N ASP A 396 17.91 20.46 27.71
CA ASP A 396 18.20 21.76 28.28
C ASP A 396 19.65 21.79 28.79
N ALA A 397 20.16 22.95 29.19
CA ALA A 397 21.51 23.08 29.75
C ALA A 397 21.75 22.17 31.00
N LYS A 398 20.72 21.49 31.51
CA LYS A 398 20.74 20.57 32.65
C LYS A 398 20.58 19.09 32.25
N GLY A 399 20.41 18.77 30.97
CA GLY A 399 20.32 17.39 30.49
C GLY A 399 18.90 16.81 30.35
N ASN A 400 17.85 17.60 30.55
CA ASN A 400 16.46 17.13 30.56
C ASN A 400 15.79 17.28 29.19
N MET A 401 15.05 16.24 28.78
CA MET A 401 14.36 16.19 27.50
C MET A 401 13.04 16.99 27.54
N GLN A 402 12.89 18.03 26.72
CA GLN A 402 11.59 18.69 26.48
C GLN A 402 11.09 18.51 25.03
N PRO A 403 9.81 18.16 24.81
CA PRO A 403 9.23 18.05 23.48
C PRO A 403 8.85 19.43 22.93
N SER A 404 9.34 19.76 21.74
CA SER A 404 8.96 20.99 21.03
C SER A 404 7.81 20.71 20.06
N GLY A 405 6.64 21.30 20.31
CA GLY A 405 5.61 21.55 19.29
C GLY A 405 4.35 20.68 19.37
N SER A 406 3.22 21.34 19.64
CA SER A 406 1.82 20.90 19.47
C SER A 406 1.61 20.05 18.21
N SER A 407 0.87 18.94 18.16
CA SER A 407 -0.31 18.51 18.91
C SER A 407 -0.33 16.98 18.84
N LEU A 408 0.04 16.30 19.93
CA LEU A 408 -0.53 14.99 20.23
C LEU A 408 -1.90 15.25 20.83
N THR A 409 -2.94 14.58 20.34
CA THR A 409 -4.22 14.54 21.05
C THR A 409 -3.92 14.07 22.47
N TYR A 410 -4.40 14.80 23.48
CA TYR A 410 -4.11 14.52 24.88
C TYR A 410 -4.40 13.07 25.27
N GLU A 411 -5.37 12.44 24.57
CA GLU A 411 -5.76 11.05 24.70
C GLU A 411 -4.66 10.09 24.25
N GLU A 412 -4.00 10.31 23.10
CA GLU A 412 -2.91 9.45 22.64
C GLU A 412 -1.64 9.60 23.49
N ALA A 413 -1.39 10.80 24.03
CA ALA A 413 -0.29 11.01 24.97
C ALA A 413 -0.57 10.34 26.31
N PHE A 414 -1.83 10.36 26.75
CA PHE A 414 -2.27 9.68 27.96
C PHE A 414 -2.18 8.16 27.81
N ASP A 415 -2.71 7.59 26.73
CA ASP A 415 -2.71 6.14 26.49
C ASP A 415 -1.28 5.58 26.41
N ARG A 416 -0.37 6.30 25.73
CA ARG A 416 1.05 5.91 25.71
C ARG A 416 1.73 6.01 27.07
N ALA A 417 1.37 7.00 27.89
CA ALA A 417 1.91 7.12 29.25
C ALA A 417 1.39 6.00 30.16
N VAL A 418 0.12 5.61 30.00
CA VAL A 418 -0.47 4.47 30.71
C VAL A 418 0.20 3.16 30.30
N ASP A 419 0.46 2.95 29.01
CA ASP A 419 1.13 1.74 28.53
C ASP A 419 2.57 1.66 29.03
N GLN A 420 3.30 2.78 29.06
CA GLN A 420 4.64 2.83 29.66
C GLN A 420 4.63 2.59 31.17
N LEU A 421 3.59 3.03 31.90
CA LEU A 421 3.46 2.72 33.33
C LEU A 421 3.24 1.22 33.53
N LYS A 422 2.40 0.56 32.71
CA LYS A 422 2.16 -0.89 32.76
C LYS A 422 3.40 -1.72 32.43
N GLU A 423 4.30 -1.20 31.59
CA GLU A 423 5.56 -1.89 31.28
C GLU A 423 6.57 -1.84 32.44
N ASN A 424 6.53 -0.80 33.28
CA ASN A 424 7.58 -0.51 34.27
C ASN A 424 7.17 -0.75 35.73
N HIS A 425 5.88 -0.97 36.01
CA HIS A 425 5.33 -1.05 37.37
C HIS A 425 4.41 -2.25 37.55
N THR A 426 4.22 -2.70 38.80
CA THR A 426 3.25 -3.76 39.07
C THR A 426 1.82 -3.25 38.87
N PRO A 427 0.83 -4.12 38.59
CA PRO A 427 -0.56 -3.70 38.45
C PRO A 427 -1.08 -2.90 39.66
N GLU A 428 -0.67 -3.26 40.89
CA GLU A 428 -1.08 -2.51 42.09
C GLU A 428 -0.46 -1.10 42.13
N GLU A 429 0.80 -0.96 41.71
CA GLU A 429 1.48 0.34 41.61
C GLU A 429 0.85 1.21 40.52
N VAL A 430 0.54 0.64 39.35
CA VAL A 430 -0.13 1.34 38.25
C VAL A 430 -1.52 1.82 38.70
N ASP A 431 -2.30 0.97 39.37
CA ASP A 431 -3.61 1.36 39.89
C ASP A 431 -3.51 2.45 40.95
N ALA A 432 -2.53 2.39 41.85
CA ALA A 432 -2.29 3.45 42.84
C ALA A 432 -1.93 4.80 42.19
N ILE A 433 -1.13 4.77 41.13
CA ILE A 433 -0.75 5.96 40.35
C ILE A 433 -1.97 6.52 39.61
N LEU A 434 -2.73 5.68 38.90
CA LEU A 434 -3.91 6.12 38.15
C LEU A 434 -5.01 6.68 39.07
N ASN A 435 -5.24 6.07 40.23
CA ASN A 435 -6.18 6.57 41.23
C ASN A 435 -5.76 7.94 41.77
N THR A 436 -4.45 8.17 41.94
CA THR A 436 -3.92 9.48 42.35
C THR A 436 -4.16 10.54 41.26
N VAL A 437 -3.89 10.21 39.99
CA VAL A 437 -4.14 11.11 38.84
C VAL A 437 -5.63 11.44 38.69
N GLN A 438 -6.52 10.46 38.85
CA GLN A 438 -7.96 10.69 38.79
C GLN A 438 -8.46 11.58 39.93
N ARG A 439 -7.91 11.41 41.14
CA ARG A 439 -8.23 12.26 42.29
C ARG A 439 -7.78 13.70 42.06
N GLU A 440 -6.56 13.92 41.55
CA GLU A 440 -6.07 15.26 41.19
C GLU A 440 -6.94 15.91 40.10
N ARG A 441 -7.31 15.15 39.06
CA ARG A 441 -8.18 15.65 38.00
C ARG A 441 -9.54 16.11 38.55
N LYS A 442 -10.10 15.36 39.50
CA LYS A 442 -11.37 15.72 40.15
C LYS A 442 -11.22 16.97 41.01
N GLU A 443 -10.14 17.08 41.80
CA GLU A 443 -9.87 18.26 42.64
C GLU A 443 -9.65 19.53 41.80
N VAL A 444 -8.96 19.42 40.66
CA VAL A 444 -8.79 20.53 39.70
C VAL A 444 -10.14 21.02 39.17
N LEU A 445 -11.02 20.10 38.74
CA LEU A 445 -12.36 20.47 38.25
C LEU A 445 -13.21 21.12 39.36
N GLU A 446 -13.17 20.60 40.59
CA GLU A 446 -13.90 21.16 41.73
C GLU A 446 -13.42 22.57 42.12
N ILE A 447 -12.10 22.84 42.06
CA ILE A 447 -11.55 24.18 42.31
C ILE A 447 -11.91 25.12 41.16
N MET A 448 -11.83 24.67 39.90
CA MET A 448 -12.24 25.48 38.76
C MET A 448 -13.72 25.88 38.82
N ASP A 449 -14.60 24.96 39.20
CA ASP A 449 -16.04 25.22 39.32
C ASP A 449 -16.38 26.16 40.49
N LYS A 450 -15.61 26.09 41.60
CA LYS A 450 -15.91 26.83 42.84
C LYS A 450 -15.22 28.19 42.94
N GLU A 451 -13.94 28.25 42.59
CA GLU A 451 -13.08 29.43 42.77
C GLU A 451 -12.85 30.18 41.45
N GLY A 452 -13.04 29.52 40.30
CA GLY A 452 -12.59 30.02 39.00
C GLY A 452 -11.06 30.10 38.92
N GLY A 453 -10.53 30.52 37.75
CA GLY A 453 -9.08 30.69 37.54
C GLY A 453 -8.58 30.06 36.24
N GLU A 454 -7.33 30.33 35.89
CA GLU A 454 -6.69 29.67 34.75
C GLU A 454 -6.35 28.21 35.10
N LEU A 455 -6.63 27.29 34.16
CA LEU A 455 -6.45 25.84 34.34
C LEU A 455 -5.03 25.49 34.84
N ASP A 456 -4.00 26.13 34.28
CA ASP A 456 -2.61 25.84 34.64
C ASP A 456 -2.26 26.27 36.07
N GLU A 457 -2.84 27.37 36.57
CA GLU A 457 -2.64 27.81 37.96
C GLU A 457 -3.32 26.86 38.95
N VAL A 458 -4.54 26.41 38.64
CA VAL A 458 -5.28 25.45 39.46
C VAL A 458 -4.55 24.10 39.50
N VAL A 459 -4.08 23.61 38.35
CA VAL A 459 -3.30 22.37 38.25
C VAL A 459 -2.02 22.45 39.08
N ASN A 460 -1.29 23.56 39.03
CA ASN A 460 -0.07 23.74 39.82
C ASN A 460 -0.36 23.77 41.33
N LYS A 461 -1.42 24.47 41.75
CA LYS A 461 -1.86 24.53 43.16
C LYS A 461 -2.22 23.14 43.72
N VAL A 462 -2.94 22.33 42.94
CA VAL A 462 -3.28 20.94 43.34
C VAL A 462 -2.03 20.07 43.44
N ARG A 463 -1.13 20.16 42.46
CA ARG A 463 0.13 19.40 42.47
C ARG A 463 1.04 19.75 43.65
N GLU A 464 1.17 21.04 43.98
CA GLU A 464 1.94 21.46 45.16
C GLU A 464 1.37 20.87 46.45
N ARG A 465 0.04 20.84 46.59
CA ARG A 465 -0.63 20.20 47.73
C ARG A 465 -0.36 18.70 47.76
N THR A 466 -0.46 17.98 46.63
CA THR A 466 -0.15 16.54 46.59
C THR A 466 1.29 16.27 47.01
N LEU A 467 2.25 17.08 46.54
CA LEU A 467 3.66 16.95 46.91
C LEU A 467 3.90 17.22 48.40
N GLN A 468 3.23 18.22 48.97
CA GLN A 468 3.30 18.49 50.42
C GLN A 468 2.75 17.31 51.24
N VAL A 469 1.62 16.73 50.83
CA VAL A 469 1.06 15.54 51.48
C VAL A 469 2.02 14.36 51.38
N ARG A 470 2.63 14.16 50.21
CA ARG A 470 3.64 13.11 50.01
C ARG A 470 4.86 13.31 50.92
N GLU A 471 5.38 14.53 51.03
CA GLU A 471 6.52 14.81 51.91
C GLU A 471 6.17 14.61 53.38
N MET A 472 4.96 15.01 53.81
CA MET A 472 4.46 14.74 55.16
C MET A 472 4.43 13.23 55.44
N ILE A 473 3.90 12.42 54.52
CA ILE A 473 3.87 10.95 54.66
C ILE A 473 5.30 10.39 54.74
N HIS A 474 6.23 10.86 53.90
CA HIS A 474 7.63 10.43 53.95
C HIS A 474 8.35 10.86 55.24
N GLU A 475 8.03 12.02 55.79
CA GLU A 475 8.56 12.45 57.10
C GLU A 475 7.98 11.61 58.25
N GLU A 476 6.69 11.31 58.21
CA GLU A 476 6.02 10.45 59.20
C GLU A 476 6.59 9.03 59.16
N TYR A 477 6.76 8.47 57.96
CA TYR A 477 7.42 7.18 57.77
C TYR A 477 8.87 7.19 58.28
N ARG A 478 9.65 8.24 57.98
CA ARG A 478 11.03 8.38 58.50
C ARG A 478 11.06 8.43 60.02
N LYS A 479 10.11 9.13 60.65
CA LYS A 479 9.97 9.19 62.11
C LYS A 479 9.62 7.82 62.70
N ASP A 480 8.67 7.10 62.10
CA ASP A 480 8.25 5.78 62.57
C ASP A 480 9.36 4.72 62.43
N VAL A 481 10.15 4.77 61.35
CA VAL A 481 11.32 3.91 61.20
C VAL A 481 12.39 4.25 62.23
N SER A 482 12.70 5.55 62.43
CA SER A 482 13.71 5.97 63.42
C SER A 482 13.31 5.69 64.88
N ASN A 483 12.02 5.53 65.15
CA ASN A 483 11.50 5.18 66.48
C ASN A 483 11.40 3.66 66.71
N ASN A 484 11.56 2.84 65.67
CA ASN A 484 11.47 1.38 65.72
C ASN A 484 12.82 0.66 65.57
N ASP A 485 13.95 1.36 65.66
CA ASP A 485 15.29 0.76 65.72
C ASP A 485 15.52 0.03 67.07
N ASP A 486 14.90 -1.14 67.22
CA ASP A 486 15.56 -2.29 67.84
C ASP A 486 16.40 -2.95 66.72
N PRO A 487 17.73 -2.81 66.72
CA PRO A 487 18.59 -3.14 65.58
C PRO A 487 18.83 -4.65 65.40
N SER A 488 17.91 -5.51 65.85
CA SER A 488 18.11 -6.96 65.88
C SER A 488 17.45 -7.73 64.74
N ILE A 489 16.63 -7.13 63.88
CA ILE A 489 15.98 -7.86 62.78
C ILE A 489 15.71 -6.92 61.60
N VAL A 490 16.61 -6.78 60.62
CA VAL A 490 16.29 -6.84 59.18
C VAL A 490 17.61 -6.92 58.40
N ASP A 491 18.02 -8.12 58.02
CA ASP A 491 19.07 -8.33 57.02
C ASP A 491 18.74 -9.62 56.26
N ALA A 492 17.69 -9.58 55.41
CA ALA A 492 17.43 -10.58 54.36
C ALA A 492 16.13 -10.26 53.58
N GLU A 493 16.09 -9.22 52.73
CA GLU A 493 15.13 -9.22 51.59
C GLU A 493 15.35 -8.10 50.54
N VAL A 494 16.60 -7.78 50.16
CA VAL A 494 16.85 -6.81 49.05
C VAL A 494 17.80 -7.36 47.98
N ILE A 495 17.94 -8.68 47.89
CA ILE A 495 18.55 -9.36 46.73
C ILE A 495 17.46 -10.21 46.08
N GLU A 496 16.51 -9.55 45.42
CA GLU A 496 15.75 -10.00 44.24
C GLU A 496 14.54 -9.07 44.02
N ARG A 497 14.80 -7.91 43.41
CA ARG A 497 13.87 -7.25 42.47
C ARG A 497 14.68 -6.54 41.41
#